data_AF-I6AUC9-F1
#
_entry.id   AF-I6AUC9-F1
#
_cell.length_a   1.000
_cell.length_b   1.000
_cell.length_c   1.000
_cell.angle_alpha   90.00
_cell.angle_beta   90.00
_cell.angle_gamma   90.00
#
_symmetry.space_group_name_H-M   'P 1'
#
loop_
_entity.id
_entity.type
_entity.pdbx_description
1 polymer ?
#
loop_
_entity_poly.entity_id
_entity_poly.type
_entity_poly.pdbx_seq_one_letter_code
_entity_poly.pdbx_strand_id
1 'polypeptide(L)'
;MFFTGPVPAPAFALELHPEQGSPRDLALKGKLDGVPADEARYLRWDELRSLPTRELTLDGEFVPGPQKVTVVMLADILAQLPRQAGADALIATCTDGYASIYTEKFMEAWHPFLVLEINGQGPDKWPPPGLKFNPGPYVISFAAQLAPGAPALLDAGHKRPWGVTTLEFVNYAERFAPLHTGALASPSPLVAQGREIWINSCFSCHDVPQARLGGVKAARPIQILAAHAAYNADYFRTYVRTPTKLNPAAQMEPHPHYTDAQLDALIAFLKRTLPP
;
A
#
# COMPACT_ATOMS: atom_id res chain seq x y z
N MET A 1 -44.58 -20.79 16.01
CA MET A 1 -43.21 -21.03 16.52
C MET A 1 -42.33 -21.18 15.29
N PHE A 2 -41.68 -20.11 14.84
CA PHE A 2 -40.81 -20.16 13.67
C PHE A 2 -39.39 -20.46 14.16
N PHE A 3 -38.89 -21.65 13.83
CA PHE A 3 -37.48 -21.98 14.00
C PHE A 3 -36.70 -21.26 12.90
N THR A 4 -36.00 -20.19 13.27
CA THR A 4 -34.92 -19.66 12.45
C THR A 4 -33.72 -20.60 12.65
N GLY A 5 -33.55 -21.55 11.72
CA GLY A 5 -32.30 -22.30 11.64
C GLY A 5 -31.13 -21.34 11.39
N PRO A 6 -29.90 -21.71 11.78
CA PRO A 6 -28.74 -20.86 11.54
C PRO A 6 -28.60 -20.63 10.03
N VAL A 7 -28.51 -19.35 9.64
CA VAL A 7 -28.16 -18.97 8.27
C VAL A 7 -26.78 -19.56 7.99
N PRO A 8 -26.61 -20.39 6.96
CA PRO A 8 -25.28 -20.91 6.63
C PRO A 8 -24.35 -19.74 6.37
N ALA A 9 -23.18 -19.75 7.03
CA ALA A 9 -22.15 -18.78 6.77
C ALA A 9 -21.80 -18.81 5.27
N PRO A 10 -21.53 -17.65 4.64
CA PRO A 10 -21.10 -17.63 3.25
C PRO A 10 -19.87 -18.55 3.11
N ALA A 11 -19.91 -19.45 2.13
CA ALA A 11 -18.77 -20.28 1.80
C ALA A 11 -17.70 -19.40 1.14
N PHE A 12 -16.70 -18.99 1.91
CA PHE A 12 -15.49 -18.37 1.37
C PHE A 12 -14.74 -19.41 0.53
N ALA A 13 -14.27 -19.03 -0.67
CA ALA A 13 -13.61 -19.98 -1.57
C ALA A 13 -12.13 -20.20 -1.23
N LEU A 14 -11.49 -19.30 -0.47
CA LEU A 14 -10.06 -19.37 -0.16
C LEU A 14 -9.82 -20.00 1.22
N GLU A 15 -8.99 -21.03 1.26
CA GLU A 15 -8.50 -21.64 2.50
C GLU A 15 -7.39 -20.80 3.11
N LEU A 16 -7.47 -20.53 4.42
CA LEU A 16 -6.46 -19.78 5.16
C LEU A 16 -5.49 -20.73 5.87
N HIS A 17 -4.29 -20.85 5.34
CA HIS A 17 -3.28 -21.76 5.88
C HIS A 17 -2.60 -21.15 7.11
N PRO A 18 -2.35 -21.93 8.18
CA PRO A 18 -1.69 -21.43 9.39
C PRO A 18 -0.20 -21.15 9.21
N GLU A 19 0.46 -21.88 8.31
CA GLU A 19 1.92 -21.84 8.12
C GLU A 19 2.30 -21.48 6.69
N GLN A 20 3.39 -20.72 6.56
CA GLN A 20 4.03 -20.46 5.29
C GLN A 20 4.69 -21.74 4.77
N GLY A 21 4.28 -22.20 3.60
CA GLY A 21 4.81 -23.38 2.93
C GLY A 21 5.71 -23.02 1.74
N SER A 22 5.60 -21.80 1.23
CA SER A 22 6.39 -21.27 0.13
C SER A 22 6.70 -19.78 0.32
N PRO A 23 7.86 -19.28 -0.17
CA PRO A 23 8.11 -17.84 -0.29
C PRO A 23 7.08 -17.08 -1.14
N ARG A 24 6.28 -17.80 -1.93
CA ARG A 24 5.19 -17.23 -2.75
C ARG A 24 3.86 -17.14 -1.99
N ASP A 25 3.76 -17.69 -0.79
CA ASP A 25 2.50 -17.60 -0.07
C ASP A 25 2.27 -16.17 0.42
N LEU A 26 1.10 -15.64 0.14
CA LEU A 26 0.73 -14.29 0.52
C LEU A 26 0.25 -14.30 1.97
N ALA A 27 0.98 -13.61 2.85
CA ALA A 27 0.57 -13.48 4.24
C ALA A 27 -0.64 -12.54 4.33
N LEU A 28 -1.65 -12.96 5.09
CA LEU A 28 -2.85 -12.21 5.41
C LEU A 28 -2.88 -11.96 6.92
N LYS A 29 -3.15 -10.72 7.33
CA LYS A 29 -3.15 -10.29 8.74
C LYS A 29 -4.34 -9.38 9.05
N GLY A 30 -4.56 -9.13 10.34
CA GLY A 30 -5.50 -8.11 10.81
C GLY A 30 -6.93 -8.63 10.96
N LYS A 31 -7.91 -7.83 10.55
CA LYS A 31 -9.34 -8.03 10.83
C LYS A 31 -9.97 -9.13 9.95
N LEU A 32 -9.58 -10.38 10.20
CA LEU A 32 -10.11 -11.61 9.56
C LEU A 32 -10.76 -12.53 10.60
N ASP A 33 -11.91 -13.14 10.29
CA ASP A 33 -12.57 -14.08 11.20
C ASP A 33 -11.69 -15.33 11.39
N GLY A 34 -11.58 -15.79 12.64
CA GLY A 34 -10.77 -16.96 12.98
C GLY A 34 -9.24 -16.73 12.93
N VAL A 35 -8.79 -15.49 12.70
CA VAL A 35 -7.36 -15.12 12.73
C VAL A 35 -7.10 -14.16 13.91
N PRO A 36 -6.26 -14.54 14.88
CA PRO A 36 -5.83 -13.64 15.95
C PRO A 36 -5.09 -12.41 15.40
N ALA A 37 -5.23 -11.26 16.07
CA ALA A 37 -4.75 -9.97 15.57
C ALA A 37 -3.23 -9.91 15.28
N ASP A 38 -2.42 -10.64 16.05
CA ASP A 38 -0.96 -10.67 15.91
C ASP A 38 -0.45 -11.85 15.06
N GLU A 39 -1.36 -12.64 14.48
CA GLU A 39 -1.02 -13.79 13.65
C GLU A 39 -1.18 -13.51 12.16
N ALA A 40 -0.47 -14.28 11.35
CA ALA A 40 -0.70 -14.38 9.92
C ALA A 40 -1.42 -15.68 9.57
N ARG A 41 -2.22 -15.62 8.51
CA ARG A 41 -2.55 -16.78 7.68
C ARG A 41 -1.96 -16.61 6.30
N TYR A 42 -1.96 -17.66 5.51
CA TYR A 42 -1.29 -17.68 4.23
C TYR A 42 -2.25 -18.16 3.15
N LEU A 43 -2.29 -17.44 2.03
CA LEU A 43 -2.87 -17.92 0.78
C LEU A 43 -1.78 -18.51 -0.08
N ARG A 44 -2.01 -19.69 -0.65
CA ARG A 44 -1.07 -20.29 -1.60
C ARG A 44 -1.18 -19.58 -2.94
N TRP A 45 -0.06 -19.53 -3.66
CA TRP A 45 -0.04 -18.95 -5.00
C TRP A 45 -1.02 -19.65 -5.96
N ASP A 46 -1.11 -20.99 -5.91
CA ASP A 46 -2.01 -21.76 -6.77
C ASP A 46 -3.50 -21.46 -6.48
N GLU A 47 -3.84 -21.17 -5.22
CA GLU A 47 -5.20 -20.77 -4.83
C GLU A 47 -5.53 -19.39 -5.39
N LEU A 48 -4.62 -18.42 -5.25
CA LEU A 48 -4.76 -17.09 -5.87
C LEU A 48 -4.89 -17.19 -7.39
N ARG A 49 -4.14 -18.11 -8.03
CA ARG A 49 -4.17 -18.35 -9.47
C ARG A 49 -5.46 -19.01 -9.96
N SER A 50 -6.18 -19.69 -9.06
CA SER A 50 -7.47 -20.35 -9.34
C SER A 50 -8.66 -19.40 -9.29
N LEU A 51 -8.50 -18.19 -8.71
CA LEU A 51 -9.50 -17.14 -8.75
C LEU A 51 -9.73 -16.64 -10.19
N PRO A 52 -10.85 -15.95 -10.48
CA PRO A 52 -11.05 -15.30 -11.77
C PRO A 52 -9.90 -14.34 -12.09
N THR A 53 -9.07 -14.70 -13.09
CA THR A 53 -7.96 -13.86 -13.55
C THR A 53 -8.33 -13.09 -14.81
N ARG A 54 -7.56 -12.03 -15.09
CA ARG A 54 -7.62 -11.27 -16.35
C ARG A 54 -6.24 -11.15 -16.96
N GLU A 55 -6.17 -11.23 -18.28
CA GLU A 55 -4.98 -10.82 -19.03
C GLU A 55 -5.11 -9.33 -19.37
N LEU A 56 -4.10 -8.54 -18.98
CA LEU A 56 -3.99 -7.13 -19.32
C LEU A 56 -2.72 -6.90 -20.13
N THR A 57 -2.75 -5.90 -21.00
CA THR A 57 -1.52 -5.35 -21.59
C THR A 57 -1.15 -4.08 -20.82
N LEU A 58 0.08 -4.05 -20.30
CA LEU A 58 0.72 -2.87 -19.70
C LEU A 58 1.88 -2.43 -20.60
N ASP A 59 2.28 -1.17 -20.53
CA ASP A 59 3.39 -0.65 -21.32
C ASP A 59 4.45 -0.04 -20.38
N GLY A 60 5.66 -0.60 -20.40
CA GLY A 60 6.82 -0.03 -19.70
C GLY A 60 6.87 -0.23 -18.18
N GLU A 61 5.93 -0.94 -17.55
CA GLU A 61 5.91 -1.09 -16.08
C GLU A 61 7.04 -2.00 -15.56
N PHE A 62 7.24 -3.16 -16.18
CA PHE A 62 8.29 -4.12 -15.79
C PHE A 62 9.46 -4.16 -16.76
N VAL A 63 9.21 -3.98 -18.06
CA VAL A 63 10.23 -3.89 -19.12
C VAL A 63 9.75 -2.91 -20.20
N PRO A 64 10.64 -2.30 -20.99
CA PRO A 64 10.22 -1.41 -22.06
C PRO A 64 9.29 -2.09 -23.08
N GLY A 65 8.23 -1.38 -23.47
CA GLY A 65 7.25 -1.83 -24.45
C GLY A 65 6.08 -2.64 -23.86
N PRO A 66 5.18 -3.15 -24.72
CA PRO A 66 3.99 -3.88 -24.30
C PRO A 66 4.31 -5.19 -23.59
N GLN A 67 3.60 -5.45 -22.50
CA GLN A 67 3.78 -6.62 -21.64
C GLN A 67 2.43 -7.20 -21.28
N LYS A 68 2.30 -8.51 -21.39
CA LYS A 68 1.10 -9.20 -20.93
C LYS A 68 1.24 -9.54 -19.46
N VAL A 69 0.23 -9.24 -18.66
CA VAL A 69 0.18 -9.65 -17.26
C VAL A 69 -1.09 -10.43 -16.98
N THR A 70 -0.95 -11.52 -16.22
CA THR A 70 -2.08 -12.22 -15.64
C THR A 70 -2.29 -11.67 -14.24
N VAL A 71 -3.50 -11.20 -13.95
CA VAL A 71 -3.81 -10.50 -12.70
C VAL A 71 -5.08 -11.03 -12.06
N VAL A 72 -5.19 -10.85 -10.75
CA VAL A 72 -6.44 -10.97 -10.00
C VAL A 72 -6.77 -9.61 -9.38
N MET A 73 -8.03 -9.17 -9.44
CA MET A 73 -8.40 -7.88 -8.86
C MET A 73 -8.34 -7.97 -7.33
N LEU A 74 -7.89 -6.90 -6.65
CA LEU A 74 -7.89 -6.90 -5.18
C LEU A 74 -9.30 -7.07 -4.62
N ALA A 75 -10.30 -6.45 -5.25
CA ALA A 75 -11.70 -6.62 -4.86
C ALA A 75 -12.17 -8.09 -4.91
N ASP A 76 -11.70 -8.85 -5.91
CA ASP A 76 -12.04 -10.26 -6.05
C ASP A 76 -11.39 -11.11 -4.95
N ILE A 77 -10.13 -10.83 -4.57
CA ILE A 77 -9.49 -11.46 -3.41
C ILE A 77 -10.31 -11.15 -2.14
N LEU A 78 -10.65 -9.87 -1.92
CA LEU A 78 -11.36 -9.39 -0.74
C LEU A 78 -12.76 -10.02 -0.57
N ALA A 79 -13.43 -10.33 -1.67
CA ALA A 79 -14.74 -10.97 -1.67
C ALA A 79 -14.68 -12.45 -1.26
N GLN A 80 -13.51 -13.09 -1.37
CA GLN A 80 -13.31 -14.51 -1.06
C GLN A 80 -12.74 -14.77 0.33
N LEU A 81 -12.58 -13.72 1.14
CA LEU A 81 -11.94 -13.80 2.45
C LEU A 81 -12.93 -13.54 3.59
N PRO A 82 -12.76 -14.22 4.74
CA PRO A 82 -13.57 -14.02 5.93
C PRO A 82 -13.20 -12.72 6.63
N ARG A 83 -13.61 -11.57 6.09
CA ARG A 83 -13.31 -10.26 6.68
C ARG A 83 -14.25 -9.95 7.85
N GLN A 84 -13.69 -9.52 8.98
CA GLN A 84 -14.48 -9.00 10.09
C GLN A 84 -15.18 -7.69 9.68
N ALA A 85 -16.30 -7.38 10.35
CA ALA A 85 -16.99 -6.12 10.17
C ALA A 85 -16.05 -4.91 10.41
N GLY A 86 -16.13 -3.92 9.51
CA GLY A 86 -15.31 -2.71 9.57
C GLY A 86 -13.89 -2.83 9.00
N ALA A 87 -13.52 -3.97 8.39
CA ALA A 87 -12.29 -4.08 7.60
C ALA A 87 -12.43 -3.38 6.22
N ASP A 88 -12.37 -2.04 6.24
CA ASP A 88 -12.66 -1.12 5.13
C ASP A 88 -11.41 -0.60 4.40
N ALA A 89 -10.22 -1.09 4.76
CA ALA A 89 -8.98 -0.79 4.07
C ALA A 89 -7.96 -1.93 4.16
N LEU A 90 -6.99 -1.86 3.27
CA LEU A 90 -5.92 -2.84 3.10
C LEU A 90 -4.56 -2.16 3.13
N ILE A 91 -3.63 -2.65 3.95
CA ILE A 91 -2.21 -2.26 3.89
C ILE A 91 -1.44 -3.40 3.21
N ALA A 92 -0.77 -3.11 2.11
CA ALA A 92 0.18 -4.03 1.49
C ALA A 92 1.59 -3.70 1.95
N THR A 93 2.34 -4.70 2.43
CA THR A 93 3.73 -4.54 2.88
C THR A 93 4.67 -5.38 2.02
N CYS A 94 5.81 -4.79 1.65
CA CYS A 94 6.83 -5.40 0.81
C CYS A 94 8.01 -5.97 1.60
N THR A 95 8.80 -6.81 0.95
CA THR A 95 10.05 -7.38 1.49
C THR A 95 11.07 -6.34 1.94
N ASP A 96 11.13 -5.19 1.28
CA ASP A 96 12.03 -4.08 1.61
C ASP A 96 11.45 -3.12 2.67
N GLY A 97 10.30 -3.46 3.24
CA GLY A 97 9.60 -2.63 4.22
C GLY A 97 8.78 -1.50 3.62
N TYR A 98 8.63 -1.40 2.30
CA TYR A 98 7.65 -0.49 1.70
C TYR A 98 6.23 -0.87 2.11
N ALA A 99 5.35 0.11 2.29
CA ALA A 99 3.94 -0.10 2.58
C ALA A 99 3.04 0.70 1.62
N SER A 100 1.83 0.24 1.35
CA SER A 100 0.83 1.04 0.63
C SER A 100 -0.57 0.77 1.17
N ILE A 101 -1.37 1.81 1.31
CA ILE A 101 -2.75 1.75 1.80
C ILE A 101 -3.75 1.85 0.64
N TYR A 102 -4.75 0.98 0.66
CA TYR A 102 -5.87 0.93 -0.26
C TYR A 102 -7.18 0.99 0.54
N THR A 103 -7.87 2.12 0.46
CA THR A 103 -9.22 2.27 1.03
C THR A 103 -10.26 1.68 0.07
N GLU A 104 -11.46 1.35 0.55
CA GLU A 104 -12.59 0.97 -0.32
C GLU A 104 -12.80 1.98 -1.45
N LYS A 105 -12.85 3.27 -1.14
CA LYS A 105 -12.96 4.34 -2.15
C LYS A 105 -11.86 4.28 -3.21
N PHE A 106 -10.62 3.98 -2.81
CA PHE A 106 -9.54 3.84 -3.78
C PHE A 106 -9.72 2.59 -4.65
N MET A 107 -10.10 1.46 -4.03
CA MET A 107 -10.32 0.22 -4.76
C MET A 107 -11.47 0.31 -5.75
N GLU A 108 -12.53 1.04 -5.40
CA GLU A 108 -13.67 1.34 -6.27
C GLU A 108 -13.30 2.24 -7.44
N ALA A 109 -12.46 3.26 -7.21
CA ALA A 109 -12.16 4.25 -8.24
C ALA A 109 -11.02 3.85 -9.18
N TRP A 110 -9.99 3.13 -8.71
CA TRP A 110 -8.81 2.78 -9.51
C TRP A 110 -8.69 1.29 -9.85
N HIS A 111 -9.53 0.42 -9.27
CA HIS A 111 -9.55 -1.02 -9.53
C HIS A 111 -8.15 -1.67 -9.49
N PRO A 112 -7.42 -1.56 -8.37
CA PRO A 112 -6.11 -2.16 -8.24
C PRO A 112 -6.17 -3.69 -8.34
N PHE A 113 -5.08 -4.26 -8.85
CA PHE A 113 -4.94 -5.69 -9.09
C PHE A 113 -3.59 -6.20 -8.60
N LEU A 114 -3.55 -7.48 -8.23
CA LEU A 114 -2.34 -8.22 -7.89
C LEU A 114 -1.84 -8.93 -9.15
N VAL A 115 -0.59 -8.71 -9.52
CA VAL A 115 0.07 -9.37 -10.66
C VAL A 115 0.54 -10.76 -10.23
N LEU A 116 0.09 -11.79 -10.96
CA LEU A 116 0.47 -13.19 -10.74
C LEU A 116 1.53 -13.65 -11.72
N GLU A 117 1.48 -13.17 -12.97
CA GLU A 117 2.41 -13.55 -14.03
C GLU A 117 2.78 -12.33 -14.89
N ILE A 118 4.03 -12.28 -15.34
CA ILE A 118 4.53 -11.31 -16.32
C ILE A 118 4.98 -12.10 -17.55
N ASN A 119 4.39 -11.81 -18.70
CA ASN A 119 4.61 -12.52 -19.97
C ASN A 119 4.47 -14.04 -19.83
N GLY A 120 3.45 -14.49 -19.10
CA GLY A 120 3.15 -15.90 -18.83
C GLY A 120 4.13 -16.60 -17.87
N GLN A 121 5.03 -15.86 -17.21
CA GLN A 121 5.95 -16.40 -16.21
C GLN A 121 5.55 -15.92 -14.81
N GLY A 122 5.40 -16.86 -13.89
CA GLY A 122 5.18 -16.58 -12.47
C GLY A 122 6.46 -16.15 -11.72
N PRO A 123 6.35 -15.84 -10.42
CA PRO A 123 7.41 -15.20 -9.63
C PRO A 123 8.72 -15.99 -9.51
N ASP A 124 8.71 -17.31 -9.68
CA ASP A 124 9.94 -18.13 -9.65
C ASP A 124 10.90 -17.82 -10.81
N LYS A 125 10.41 -17.16 -11.85
CA LYS A 125 11.19 -16.74 -13.03
C LYS A 125 11.31 -15.23 -13.14
N TRP A 126 10.96 -14.50 -12.09
CA TRP A 126 11.18 -13.06 -12.01
C TRP A 126 12.60 -12.78 -11.48
N PRO A 127 13.23 -11.67 -11.88
CA PRO A 127 12.71 -10.64 -12.79
C PRO A 127 12.70 -11.08 -14.27
N PRO A 128 11.77 -10.58 -15.11
CA PRO A 128 11.88 -10.73 -16.56
C PRO A 128 13.22 -10.18 -17.09
N PRO A 129 13.73 -10.72 -18.22
CA PRO A 129 14.95 -10.22 -18.84
C PRO A 129 14.92 -8.70 -19.07
N GLY A 130 15.96 -8.00 -18.64
CA GLY A 130 16.09 -6.54 -18.76
C GLY A 130 15.66 -5.75 -17.51
N LEU A 131 14.93 -6.38 -16.59
CA LEU A 131 14.58 -5.75 -15.31
C LEU A 131 15.67 -6.03 -14.25
N LYS A 132 16.17 -4.95 -13.63
CA LYS A 132 17.34 -5.01 -12.72
C LYS A 132 17.01 -5.44 -11.29
N PHE A 133 15.74 -5.38 -10.90
CA PHE A 133 15.27 -5.62 -9.54
C PHE A 133 14.13 -6.62 -9.56
N ASN A 134 14.11 -7.53 -8.58
CA ASN A 134 13.06 -8.54 -8.50
C ASN A 134 11.74 -7.90 -8.05
N PRO A 135 10.67 -7.96 -8.87
CA PRO A 135 9.35 -7.44 -8.48
C PRO A 135 8.59 -8.36 -7.48
N GLY A 136 9.08 -9.58 -7.24
CA GLY A 136 8.32 -10.65 -6.58
C GLY A 136 8.32 -10.66 -5.05
N PRO A 137 7.41 -11.45 -4.43
CA PRO A 137 6.58 -12.47 -5.09
C PRO A 137 5.30 -11.91 -5.74
N TYR A 138 4.88 -10.70 -5.37
CA TYR A 138 3.72 -10.03 -5.95
C TYR A 138 3.97 -8.54 -6.16
N VAL A 139 3.27 -7.99 -7.15
CA VAL A 139 3.15 -6.55 -7.38
C VAL A 139 1.68 -6.18 -7.36
N ILE A 140 1.34 -5.11 -6.63
CA ILE A 140 0.03 -4.48 -6.80
C ILE A 140 0.21 -3.34 -7.78
N SER A 141 -0.68 -3.24 -8.75
CA SER A 141 -0.71 -2.12 -9.68
C SER A 141 -2.15 -1.73 -10.03
N PHE A 142 -2.28 -0.71 -10.87
CA PHE A 142 -3.54 -0.26 -11.44
C PHE A 142 -3.26 0.39 -12.80
N ALA A 143 -4.23 0.28 -13.71
CA ALA A 143 -4.09 0.72 -15.09
C ALA A 143 -5.23 1.66 -15.47
N ALA A 144 -4.89 2.76 -16.17
CA ALA A 144 -5.87 3.76 -16.61
C ALA A 144 -7.01 3.14 -17.45
N GLN A 145 -6.72 2.08 -18.21
CA GLN A 145 -7.71 1.35 -19.02
C GLN A 145 -8.80 0.66 -18.19
N LEU A 146 -8.55 0.38 -16.92
CA LEU A 146 -9.55 -0.19 -16.00
C LEU A 146 -10.34 0.89 -15.28
N ALA A 147 -9.84 2.12 -15.24
CA ALA A 147 -10.39 3.22 -14.47
C ALA A 147 -10.52 4.50 -15.31
N PRO A 148 -11.23 4.44 -16.47
CA PRO A 148 -11.39 5.62 -17.32
C PRO A 148 -12.18 6.69 -16.56
N GLY A 149 -11.58 7.87 -16.37
CA GLY A 149 -12.19 8.98 -15.64
C GLY A 149 -11.88 9.02 -14.14
N ALA A 150 -11.09 8.07 -13.62
CA ALA A 150 -10.56 8.19 -12.27
C ALA A 150 -9.68 9.46 -12.16
N PRO A 151 -9.74 10.17 -11.01
CA PRO A 151 -8.97 11.39 -10.86
C PRO A 151 -7.47 11.09 -10.89
N ALA A 152 -6.67 12.09 -11.29
CA ALA A 152 -5.22 11.98 -11.23
C ALA A 152 -4.77 11.82 -9.78
N LEU A 153 -3.87 10.86 -9.54
CA LEU A 153 -3.20 10.68 -8.25
C LEU A 153 -1.95 11.54 -8.22
N LEU A 154 -1.71 12.20 -7.07
CA LEU A 154 -0.51 13.01 -6.87
C LEU A 154 0.77 12.16 -7.06
N ASP A 155 0.80 10.97 -6.46
CA ASP A 155 1.91 10.04 -6.61
C ASP A 155 1.38 8.64 -6.95
N ALA A 156 0.98 8.45 -8.20
CA ALA A 156 0.51 7.16 -8.71
C ALA A 156 1.48 5.99 -8.42
N GLY A 157 2.79 6.24 -8.53
CA GLY A 157 3.83 5.25 -8.21
C GLY A 157 3.75 4.73 -6.78
N HIS A 158 3.27 5.55 -5.84
CA HIS A 158 3.18 5.15 -4.43
C HIS A 158 2.06 4.14 -4.15
N LYS A 159 1.19 3.90 -5.13
CA LYS A 159 0.14 2.88 -5.11
C LYS A 159 0.51 1.65 -5.94
N ARG A 160 1.80 1.50 -6.28
CA ARG A 160 2.35 0.36 -7.03
C ARG A 160 3.49 -0.32 -6.27
N PRO A 161 3.23 -0.92 -5.10
CA PRO A 161 4.24 -1.58 -4.29
C PRO A 161 4.75 -2.85 -4.98
N TRP A 162 6.07 -2.99 -5.06
CA TRP A 162 6.75 -4.16 -5.62
C TRP A 162 7.31 -5.02 -4.49
N GLY A 163 7.22 -6.34 -4.66
CA GLY A 163 7.66 -7.29 -3.65
C GLY A 163 6.71 -7.43 -2.47
N VAL A 164 5.41 -7.28 -2.71
CA VAL A 164 4.36 -7.45 -1.70
C VAL A 164 4.40 -8.88 -1.16
N THR A 165 4.44 -9.01 0.16
CA THR A 165 4.41 -10.30 0.88
C THR A 165 3.29 -10.39 1.88
N THR A 166 2.74 -9.25 2.31
CA THR A 166 1.68 -9.20 3.31
C THR A 166 0.55 -8.29 2.85
N LEU A 167 -0.68 -8.74 3.04
CA LEU A 167 -1.89 -7.94 3.00
C LEU A 167 -2.51 -7.91 4.41
N GLU A 168 -2.65 -6.73 4.98
CA GLU A 168 -3.27 -6.53 6.28
C GLU A 168 -4.62 -5.83 6.14
N PHE A 169 -5.66 -6.47 6.67
CA PHE A 169 -7.02 -5.94 6.71
C PHE A 169 -7.21 -5.09 7.96
N VAL A 170 -7.61 -3.83 7.76
CA VAL A 170 -7.70 -2.86 8.84
C VAL A 170 -9.01 -2.10 8.76
N ASN A 171 -9.43 -1.52 9.89
CA ASN A 171 -10.35 -0.39 9.87
C ASN A 171 -9.52 0.88 9.73
N TYR A 172 -9.75 1.66 8.67
CA TYR A 172 -8.98 2.86 8.37
C TYR A 172 -9.05 3.89 9.49
N ALA A 173 -10.25 4.16 10.02
CA ALA A 173 -10.44 5.17 11.06
C ALA A 173 -9.71 4.80 12.36
N GLU A 174 -9.80 3.53 12.80
CA GLU A 174 -9.07 3.02 13.95
C GLU A 174 -7.55 3.03 13.70
N ARG A 175 -7.12 2.52 12.54
CA ARG A 175 -5.70 2.36 12.19
C ARG A 175 -5.00 3.71 12.13
N PHE A 176 -5.61 4.69 11.50
CA PHE A 176 -5.04 6.02 11.33
C PHE A 176 -5.44 7.01 12.44
N ALA A 177 -6.20 6.60 13.45
CA ALA A 177 -6.59 7.46 14.59
C ALA A 177 -5.42 8.25 15.22
N PRO A 178 -4.19 7.71 15.36
CA PRO A 178 -3.05 8.48 15.87
C PRO A 178 -2.69 9.72 15.03
N LEU A 179 -3.06 9.75 13.73
CA LEU A 179 -2.87 10.90 12.85
C LEU A 179 -4.08 11.87 12.85
N HIS A 180 -5.10 11.59 13.66
CA HIS A 180 -6.35 12.34 13.75
C HIS A 180 -6.74 12.67 15.20
N THR A 181 -5.79 12.58 16.14
CA THR A 181 -6.04 12.78 17.58
C THR A 181 -5.06 13.79 18.18
N GLY A 182 -5.34 14.25 19.40
CA GLY A 182 -4.49 15.23 20.10
C GLY A 182 -4.25 16.51 19.29
N ALA A 183 -2.99 16.88 19.08
CA ALA A 183 -2.58 18.04 18.28
C ALA A 183 -3.02 17.96 16.80
N LEU A 184 -3.46 16.79 16.33
CA LEU A 184 -3.93 16.53 14.97
C LEU A 184 -5.46 16.34 14.87
N ALA A 185 -6.21 16.51 15.97
CA ALA A 185 -7.65 16.28 16.02
C ALA A 185 -8.50 17.31 15.26
N SER A 186 -8.04 18.56 15.20
CA SER A 186 -8.74 19.64 14.50
C SER A 186 -7.75 20.42 13.64
N PRO A 187 -7.25 19.80 12.56
CA PRO A 187 -6.25 20.44 11.72
C PRO A 187 -6.88 21.59 10.93
N SER A 188 -6.12 22.67 10.76
CA SER A 188 -6.42 23.63 9.69
C SER A 188 -6.47 22.92 8.32
N PRO A 189 -7.16 23.47 7.31
CA PRO A 189 -7.19 22.87 5.97
C PRO A 189 -5.79 22.54 5.42
N LEU A 190 -4.80 23.39 5.69
CA LEU A 190 -3.40 23.20 5.30
C LEU A 190 -2.78 21.94 5.94
N VAL A 191 -3.00 21.74 7.24
CA VAL A 191 -2.50 20.57 7.98
C VAL A 191 -3.24 19.30 7.53
N ALA A 192 -4.53 19.39 7.24
CA ALA A 192 -5.31 18.27 6.71
C ALA A 192 -4.77 17.83 5.34
N GLN A 193 -4.48 18.78 4.45
CA GLN A 193 -3.87 18.50 3.15
C GLN A 193 -2.50 17.83 3.30
N GLY A 194 -1.66 18.33 4.21
CA GLY A 194 -0.35 17.73 4.49
C GLY A 194 -0.44 16.29 5.00
N ARG A 195 -1.44 16.00 5.84
CA ARG A 195 -1.74 14.64 6.31
C ARG A 195 -2.14 13.72 5.17
N GLU A 196 -2.98 14.17 4.23
CA GLU A 196 -3.37 13.36 3.07
C GLU A 196 -2.18 13.00 2.17
N ILE A 197 -1.27 13.96 1.94
CA ILE A 197 -0.01 13.72 1.23
C ILE A 197 0.84 12.70 2.00
N TRP A 198 0.97 12.86 3.32
CA TRP A 198 1.70 11.91 4.15
C TRP A 198 1.15 10.49 4.02
N ILE A 199 -0.15 10.30 4.24
CA ILE A 199 -0.79 8.96 4.25
C ILE A 199 -0.68 8.27 2.90
N ASN A 200 -0.78 9.03 1.79
CA ASN A 200 -0.82 8.44 0.45
C ASN A 200 0.54 8.32 -0.24
N SER A 201 1.56 9.02 0.26
CA SER A 201 2.88 9.06 -0.37
C SER A 201 4.01 8.79 0.64
N CYS A 202 4.20 9.64 1.64
CA CYS A 202 5.36 9.52 2.54
C CYS A 202 5.31 8.29 3.44
N PHE A 203 4.11 7.92 3.90
CA PHE A 203 3.83 6.74 4.72
C PHE A 203 4.37 5.46 4.09
N SER A 204 4.49 5.41 2.77
CA SER A 204 4.92 4.20 2.09
C SER A 204 6.35 3.78 2.43
N CYS A 205 7.22 4.74 2.77
CA CYS A 205 8.61 4.49 3.12
C CYS A 205 8.97 4.84 4.56
N HIS A 206 8.14 5.66 5.21
CA HIS A 206 8.36 6.23 6.53
C HIS A 206 7.31 5.79 7.53
N ASP A 207 7.75 5.39 8.70
CA ASP A 207 6.89 4.89 9.75
C ASP A 207 6.55 5.95 10.80
N VAL A 208 5.51 5.67 11.56
CA VAL A 208 5.10 6.35 12.78
C VAL A 208 5.23 5.31 13.90
N PRO A 209 6.41 5.14 14.50
CA PRO A 209 6.72 3.98 15.36
C PRO A 209 5.70 3.77 16.50
N GLN A 210 5.31 4.86 17.16
CA GLN A 210 4.36 4.83 18.29
C GLN A 210 2.97 4.32 17.90
N ALA A 211 2.60 4.46 16.62
CA ALA A 211 1.34 4.01 16.08
C ALA A 211 1.45 2.66 15.34
N ARG A 212 2.67 2.12 15.17
CA ARG A 212 2.96 0.96 14.30
C ARG A 212 2.36 1.11 12.90
N LEU A 213 2.51 2.30 12.33
CA LEU A 213 1.97 2.70 11.03
C LEU A 213 3.11 2.98 10.07
N GLY A 214 2.94 2.64 8.79
CA GLY A 214 3.84 3.05 7.71
C GLY A 214 4.84 1.99 7.32
N GLY A 215 5.56 2.29 6.24
CA GLY A 215 6.68 1.51 5.78
C GLY A 215 7.97 1.87 6.52
N VAL A 216 8.91 0.93 6.55
CA VAL A 216 10.22 1.07 7.19
C VAL A 216 11.37 1.12 6.18
N LYS A 217 11.06 1.11 4.88
CA LYS A 217 12.05 1.09 3.78
C LYS A 217 13.12 2.16 3.90
N ALA A 218 12.76 3.38 4.30
CA ALA A 218 13.72 4.46 4.41
C ALA A 218 14.58 4.39 5.67
N ALA A 219 14.22 3.59 6.68
CA ALA A 219 14.80 3.60 8.03
C ALA A 219 14.87 5.02 8.62
N ARG A 220 13.86 5.83 8.35
CA ARG A 220 13.73 7.22 8.80
C ARG A 220 12.28 7.44 9.26
N PRO A 221 12.02 7.44 10.57
CA PRO A 221 10.67 7.61 11.07
C PRO A 221 10.21 9.06 10.95
N ILE A 222 8.89 9.28 11.05
CA ILE A 222 8.24 10.60 10.93
C ILE A 222 8.90 11.69 11.78
N GLN A 223 9.43 11.36 12.95
CA GLN A 223 10.06 12.34 13.86
C GLN A 223 11.32 12.97 13.25
N ILE A 224 12.09 12.20 12.47
CA ILE A 224 13.27 12.73 11.77
C ILE A 224 12.83 13.71 10.68
N LEU A 225 11.80 13.36 9.93
CA LEU A 225 11.24 14.21 8.88
C LEU A 225 10.64 15.48 9.48
N ALA A 226 9.94 15.35 10.61
CA ALA A 226 9.38 16.46 11.35
C ALA A 226 10.45 17.41 11.89
N ALA A 227 11.60 16.91 12.36
CA ALA A 227 12.71 17.75 12.77
C ALA A 227 13.29 18.56 11.58
N HIS A 228 13.47 17.94 10.41
CA HIS A 228 13.89 18.66 9.21
C HIS A 228 12.85 19.69 8.76
N ALA A 229 11.57 19.33 8.73
CA ALA A 229 10.48 20.25 8.40
C ALA A 229 10.40 21.44 9.38
N ALA A 230 10.69 21.21 10.67
CA ALA A 230 10.62 22.23 11.70
C ALA A 230 11.81 23.18 11.69
N TYR A 231 13.03 22.64 11.59
CA TYR A 231 14.26 23.37 11.88
C TYR A 231 15.15 23.58 10.64
N ASN A 232 14.84 22.94 9.51
CA ASN A 232 15.60 23.08 8.27
C ASN A 232 14.67 22.88 7.04
N ALA A 233 13.63 23.72 6.95
CA ALA A 233 12.57 23.58 5.94
C ALA A 233 13.11 23.62 4.50
N ASP A 234 14.15 24.40 4.21
CA ASP A 234 14.72 24.48 2.86
C ASP A 234 15.47 23.21 2.47
N TYR A 235 16.16 22.56 3.42
CA TYR A 235 16.70 21.22 3.22
C TYR A 235 15.56 20.23 2.96
N PHE A 236 14.50 20.24 3.78
CA PHE A 236 13.36 19.34 3.60
C PHE A 236 12.73 19.48 2.22
N ARG A 237 12.41 20.71 1.79
CA ARG A 237 11.84 21.00 0.46
C ARG A 237 12.74 20.50 -0.67
N THR A 238 14.05 20.77 -0.57
CA THR A 238 15.02 20.34 -1.58
C THR A 238 15.15 18.82 -1.61
N TYR A 239 15.17 18.17 -0.44
CA TYR A 239 15.31 16.72 -0.36
C TYR A 239 14.08 16.00 -0.94
N VAL A 240 12.86 16.47 -0.66
CA VAL A 240 11.64 15.89 -1.23
C VAL A 240 11.61 16.03 -2.76
N ARG A 241 11.96 17.19 -3.30
CA ARG A 241 11.94 17.42 -4.76
C ARG A 241 13.10 16.74 -5.49
N THR A 242 14.28 16.72 -4.88
CA THR A 242 15.52 16.29 -5.54
C THR A 242 16.54 15.77 -4.52
N PRO A 243 16.31 14.57 -3.95
CA PRO A 243 17.13 14.07 -2.85
C PRO A 243 18.60 13.87 -3.26
N THR A 244 18.85 13.48 -4.52
CA THR A 244 20.20 13.27 -5.07
C THR A 244 21.05 14.54 -5.15
N LYS A 245 20.44 15.72 -5.14
CA LYS A 245 21.16 17.00 -5.08
C LYS A 245 21.87 17.19 -3.73
N LEU A 246 21.29 16.66 -2.66
CA LEU A 246 21.82 16.78 -1.30
C LEU A 246 22.59 15.53 -0.86
N ASN A 247 22.17 14.37 -1.33
CA ASN A 247 22.84 13.10 -1.09
C ASN A 247 22.83 12.27 -2.38
N PRO A 248 23.94 12.21 -3.15
CA PRO A 248 24.02 11.44 -4.39
C PRO A 248 23.67 9.95 -4.26
N ALA A 249 23.76 9.38 -3.05
CA ALA A 249 23.39 8.00 -2.76
C ALA A 249 21.93 7.83 -2.31
N ALA A 250 21.11 8.88 -2.34
CA ALA A 250 19.72 8.81 -1.94
C ALA A 250 18.91 7.88 -2.88
N GLN A 251 18.11 7.01 -2.27
CA GLN A 251 17.23 6.07 -2.97
C GLN A 251 15.76 6.50 -2.97
N MET A 252 15.44 7.60 -2.28
CA MET A 252 14.10 8.19 -2.30
C MET A 252 13.77 8.67 -3.72
N GLU A 253 12.57 8.33 -4.20
CA GLU A 253 12.06 8.84 -5.46
C GLU A 253 11.93 10.37 -5.38
N PRO A 254 12.43 11.12 -6.38
CA PRO A 254 12.25 12.57 -6.40
C PRO A 254 10.78 12.93 -6.67
N HIS A 255 10.25 13.94 -5.96
CA HIS A 255 8.93 14.51 -6.23
C HIS A 255 9.03 15.95 -6.77
N PRO A 256 9.61 16.16 -7.98
CA PRO A 256 9.83 17.50 -8.52
C PRO A 256 8.51 18.23 -8.84
N HIS A 257 7.42 17.49 -9.01
CA HIS A 257 6.07 18.00 -9.28
C HIS A 257 5.38 18.59 -8.05
N TYR A 258 5.90 18.38 -6.84
CA TYR A 258 5.32 18.97 -5.64
C TYR A 258 5.46 20.49 -5.67
N THR A 259 4.33 21.18 -5.62
CA THR A 259 4.24 22.64 -5.52
C THR A 259 4.69 23.15 -4.16
N ASP A 260 5.02 24.43 -4.05
CA ASP A 260 5.37 25.03 -2.75
C ASP A 260 4.22 24.91 -1.74
N ALA A 261 2.98 25.09 -2.19
CA ALA A 261 1.79 24.93 -1.35
C ALA A 261 1.65 23.51 -0.78
N GLN A 262 1.94 22.47 -1.57
CA GLN A 262 1.93 21.08 -1.10
C GLN A 262 3.04 20.80 -0.09
N LEU A 263 4.24 21.34 -0.32
CA LEU A 263 5.35 21.21 0.62
C LEU A 263 5.07 21.97 1.92
N ASP A 264 4.47 23.16 1.85
CA ASP A 264 4.05 23.93 3.02
C ASP A 264 2.99 23.19 3.82
N ALA A 265 2.03 22.55 3.15
CA ALA A 265 1.04 21.68 3.77
C ALA A 265 1.69 20.51 4.52
N LEU A 266 2.60 19.80 3.84
CA LEU A 266 3.34 18.68 4.43
C LEU A 266 4.19 19.11 5.62
N ILE A 267 4.91 20.24 5.52
CA ILE A 267 5.69 20.82 6.63
C ILE A 267 4.79 21.19 7.80
N ALA A 268 3.64 21.84 7.53
CA ALA A 268 2.69 22.23 8.57
C ALA A 268 2.13 21.01 9.32
N PHE A 269 1.86 19.92 8.61
CA PHE A 269 1.47 18.64 9.22
C PHE A 269 2.59 18.03 10.06
N LEU A 270 3.79 17.86 9.49
CA LEU A 270 4.92 17.25 10.17
C LEU A 270 5.32 18.00 11.45
N LYS A 271 5.27 19.32 11.45
CA LYS A 271 5.52 20.12 12.66
C LYS A 271 4.59 19.77 13.82
N ARG A 272 3.36 19.34 13.54
CA ARG A 272 2.37 18.95 14.55
C ARG A 272 2.59 17.54 15.10
N THR A 273 3.48 16.75 14.49
CA THR A 273 3.83 15.41 14.97
C THR A 273 5.04 15.41 15.89
N LEU A 274 5.71 16.55 16.08
CA LEU A 274 6.73 16.69 17.10
C LEU A 274 6.07 16.65 18.49
N PRO A 275 6.73 16.03 19.49
CA PRO A 275 6.31 16.19 20.87
C PRO A 275 6.36 17.68 21.26
N PRO A 276 5.49 18.12 22.18
CA PRO A 276 5.48 19.49 22.69
C PRO A 276 6.78 19.87 23.40
#